data_AF-A0A4U8TIZ4-F1
#
_entry.id   AF-A0A4U8TIZ4-F1
#
_cell.length_a   1.000
_cell.length_b   1.000
_cell.length_c   1.000
_cell.angle_alpha   90.00
_cell.angle_beta   90.00
_cell.angle_gamma   90.00
#
_symmetry.space_group_name_H-M   'P 1'
#
loop_
_entity.id
_entity.type
_entity.pdbx_description
1 polymer ?
#
loop_
_entity_poly.entity_id
_entity_poly.type
_entity_poly.pdbx_seq_one_letter_code
_entity_poly.pdbx_strand_id
1 'polypeptide(L)'
;MYNGGGGYKKSLSLSIPFKPIDYSINSCIIFSHTQTPPNDIEFLHFVDSDDMITPDCIATCMEHIGENDIVWHDTIHLAEDGIIPDDEWHKNLLDFLGLDEEDIRTPLPTIKLWKNLEKFHWVWGGVFRKKLCEKLRFSAQIRAQDTLFGMILFAKAQSTLLITQKLYIYRLRANSTVDLAFSKSEPLKSYPAYMADIANTFNNNLKIKQYYFSYSIAYVCLGILAFIDTLPPSEKDIRDKLNVFISKYVDWAFGGLKLESDPRNLRTLLKPLKPYTKWVSSSKKLAYFAPYIFSILHTCKNILKRRL
;
A
#
# COMPACT_ATOMS: atom_id res chain seq x y z
N MET A 1 -47.61 38.31 30.67
CA MET A 1 -46.85 38.27 31.93
C MET A 1 -45.58 37.47 31.70
N TYR A 2 -44.44 38.07 32.04
CA TYR A 2 -43.09 37.49 32.24
C TYR A 2 -42.39 36.71 31.12
N ASN A 3 -41.59 37.47 30.36
CA ASN A 3 -40.14 37.37 30.12
C ASN A 3 -39.35 36.08 30.48
N GLY A 4 -38.39 35.73 29.60
CA GLY A 4 -37.09 35.21 30.03
C GLY A 4 -36.17 34.59 28.96
N GLY A 5 -35.33 35.43 28.32
CA GLY A 5 -33.97 35.09 27.78
C GLY A 5 -33.88 34.16 26.56
N GLY A 6 -33.29 34.51 25.42
CA GLY A 6 -32.12 35.35 25.17
C GLY A 6 -30.88 34.47 24.94
N GLY A 7 -30.36 34.38 23.71
CA GLY A 7 -29.12 33.63 23.46
C GLY A 7 -28.76 33.27 22.01
N TYR A 8 -28.47 34.27 21.19
CA TYR A 8 -27.52 34.28 20.07
C TYR A 8 -27.22 32.97 19.28
N LYS A 9 -27.88 32.80 18.12
CA LYS A 9 -27.25 32.14 16.96
C LYS A 9 -26.22 33.09 16.35
N LYS A 10 -24.94 32.88 16.62
CA LYS A 10 -23.86 33.46 15.79
C LYS A 10 -23.69 32.55 14.57
N SER A 11 -24.36 32.88 13.46
CA SER A 11 -23.85 32.50 12.15
C SER A 11 -22.64 33.37 11.87
N LEU A 12 -21.44 32.84 12.07
CA LEU A 12 -20.23 33.44 11.52
C LEU A 12 -20.22 33.15 10.03
N SER A 13 -20.81 34.07 9.28
CA SER A 13 -20.55 34.26 7.86
C SER A 13 -19.09 34.71 7.71
N LEU A 14 -18.17 33.78 7.49
CA LEU A 14 -16.92 34.08 6.81
C LEU A 14 -17.18 33.93 5.32
N SER A 15 -17.78 34.97 4.75
CA SER A 15 -17.81 35.20 3.31
C SER A 15 -16.39 35.55 2.86
N ILE A 16 -15.54 34.54 2.73
CA ILE A 16 -14.43 34.64 1.79
C ILE A 16 -15.09 34.56 0.42
N PRO A 17 -14.91 35.55 -0.47
CA PRO A 17 -15.40 35.42 -1.83
C PRO A 17 -14.69 34.21 -2.44
N PHE A 18 -15.43 33.11 -2.58
CA PHE A 18 -14.99 31.97 -3.38
C PHE A 18 -14.96 32.48 -4.82
N LYS A 19 -13.84 33.09 -5.22
CA LYS A 19 -13.51 33.25 -6.63
C LYS A 19 -13.40 31.81 -7.14
N PRO A 20 -14.21 31.40 -8.13
CA PRO A 20 -13.96 30.15 -8.82
C PRO A 20 -12.49 30.16 -9.23
N ILE A 21 -11.75 29.14 -8.81
CA ILE A 21 -10.41 28.92 -9.35
C ILE A 21 -10.63 28.77 -10.86
N ASP A 22 -10.07 29.72 -11.60
CA ASP A 22 -10.13 29.74 -13.05
C ASP A 22 -9.30 28.56 -13.57
N TYR A 23 -9.98 27.44 -13.87
CA TYR A 23 -9.39 26.24 -14.44
C TYR A 23 -8.96 26.41 -15.91
N SER A 24 -8.87 27.64 -16.42
CA SER A 24 -8.44 27.92 -17.80
C SER A 24 -6.93 27.79 -18.04
N ILE A 25 -6.15 27.37 -17.05
CA ILE A 25 -4.78 26.89 -17.30
C ILE A 25 -4.86 25.41 -17.69
N ASN A 26 -4.83 25.19 -19.00
CA ASN A 26 -4.67 23.91 -19.69
C ASN A 26 -3.90 22.86 -18.87
N SER A 27 -4.58 21.75 -18.53
CA SER A 27 -4.10 20.34 -18.65
C SER A 27 -4.49 19.37 -17.51
N CYS A 28 -5.29 19.76 -16.51
CA CYS A 28 -5.75 18.81 -15.49
C CYS A 28 -7.21 18.40 -15.71
N ILE A 29 -7.43 17.22 -16.29
CA ILE A 29 -8.77 16.61 -16.40
C ILE A 29 -8.89 15.52 -15.32
N ILE A 30 -9.80 15.73 -14.36
CA ILE A 30 -10.13 14.73 -13.35
C ILE A 30 -11.15 13.76 -13.95
N PHE A 31 -10.72 12.53 -14.24
CA PHE A 31 -11.63 11.46 -14.65
C PHE A 31 -12.01 10.60 -13.44
N SER A 32 -13.30 10.56 -13.12
CA SER A 32 -13.84 9.52 -12.23
C SER A 32 -14.24 8.29 -13.05
N HIS A 33 -13.69 7.14 -12.69
CA HIS A 33 -14.17 5.82 -13.16
C HIS A 33 -14.20 5.57 -14.69
N THR A 34 -13.19 6.00 -15.45
CA THR A 34 -13.06 5.58 -16.87
C THR A 34 -12.30 4.26 -17.02
N GLN A 35 -12.77 3.38 -17.91
CA GLN A 35 -11.98 2.26 -18.40
C GLN A 35 -10.94 2.80 -19.39
N THR A 36 -9.68 2.84 -18.93
CA THR A 36 -8.48 3.30 -19.66
C THR A 36 -8.34 4.83 -19.75
N PRO A 37 -7.23 5.42 -19.23
CA PRO A 37 -6.94 6.83 -19.43
C PRO A 37 -6.86 7.16 -20.94
N PRO A 38 -7.33 8.34 -21.37
CA PRO A 38 -7.23 8.79 -22.76
C PRO A 38 -5.83 8.61 -23.36
N ASN A 39 -5.75 8.39 -24.67
CA ASN A 39 -4.49 8.04 -25.34
C ASN A 39 -3.45 9.16 -25.34
N ASP A 40 -3.91 10.40 -25.22
CA ASP A 40 -3.13 11.64 -25.11
C ASP A 40 -2.58 11.90 -23.69
N ILE A 41 -2.92 11.07 -22.71
CA ILE A 41 -2.29 11.13 -21.39
C ILE A 41 -0.89 10.50 -21.44
N GLU A 42 0.14 11.28 -21.12
CA GLU A 42 1.52 10.81 -21.08
C GLU A 42 1.99 10.43 -19.67
N PHE A 43 1.42 11.07 -18.64
CA PHE A 43 1.86 10.97 -17.26
C PHE A 43 0.71 10.66 -16.32
N LEU A 44 1.01 9.97 -15.22
CA LEU A 44 0.05 9.60 -14.19
C LEU A 44 0.60 9.99 -12.82
N HIS A 45 -0.30 10.46 -11.94
CA HIS A 45 -0.07 10.68 -10.51
C HIS A 45 -1.31 10.16 -9.77
N PHE A 46 -1.12 9.39 -8.70
CA PHE A 46 -2.23 8.89 -7.88
C PHE A 46 -2.31 9.67 -6.57
N VAL A 47 -3.51 10.11 -6.23
CA VAL A 47 -3.80 10.77 -4.96
C VAL A 47 -4.98 10.05 -4.31
N ASP A 48 -4.79 9.59 -3.08
CA ASP A 48 -5.88 8.99 -2.32
C ASP A 48 -6.92 10.06 -1.99
N SER A 49 -8.21 9.69 -2.02
CA SER A 49 -9.31 10.65 -1.89
C SER A 49 -9.37 11.36 -0.53
N ASP A 50 -8.70 10.80 0.47
CA ASP A 50 -8.58 11.35 1.81
C ASP A 50 -7.25 12.04 2.08
N ASP A 51 -6.36 12.13 1.10
CA ASP A 51 -5.09 12.85 1.17
C ASP A 51 -5.13 14.16 0.38
N MET A 52 -4.03 14.91 0.40
CA MET A 52 -3.88 16.16 -0.35
C MET A 52 -2.51 16.23 -1.03
N ILE A 53 -2.41 17.07 -2.05
CA ILE A 53 -1.15 17.50 -2.65
C ILE A 53 -0.99 19.01 -2.48
N THR A 54 0.24 19.50 -2.50
CA THR A 54 0.50 20.95 -2.48
C THR A 54 0.05 21.59 -3.80
N PRO A 55 -0.31 22.89 -3.81
CA PRO A 55 -0.78 23.57 -5.04
C PRO A 55 0.22 23.51 -6.21
N ASP A 56 1.51 23.39 -5.90
CA ASP A 56 2.63 23.32 -6.84
C ASP A 56 3.04 21.89 -7.20
N CYS A 57 2.50 20.86 -6.54
CA CYS A 57 2.95 19.45 -6.71
C CYS A 57 3.05 19.02 -8.18
N ILE A 58 1.98 19.22 -8.95
CA ILE A 58 1.95 18.80 -10.36
C ILE A 58 2.93 19.64 -11.19
N ALA A 59 2.94 20.96 -11.01
CA ALA A 59 3.82 21.84 -11.77
C ALA A 59 5.30 21.50 -11.52
N THR A 60 5.69 21.33 -10.26
CA THR A 60 7.04 20.91 -9.87
C THR A 60 7.41 19.56 -10.49
N CYS A 61 6.53 18.56 -10.43
CA CYS A 61 6.82 17.26 -11.03
C CYS A 61 7.03 17.37 -12.54
N MET A 62 6.21 18.16 -13.23
CA MET A 62 6.31 18.36 -14.68
C MET A 62 7.56 19.13 -15.10
N GLU A 63 8.01 20.08 -14.28
CA GLU A 63 9.29 20.79 -14.50
C GLU A 63 10.49 19.83 -14.43
N HIS A 64 10.43 18.82 -13.57
CA HIS A 64 11.56 17.93 -13.27
C HIS A 64 11.53 16.61 -14.03
N ILE A 65 10.38 16.17 -14.56
CA ILE A 65 10.29 14.83 -15.15
C ILE A 65 11.18 14.68 -16.38
N GLY A 66 11.31 15.71 -17.23
CA GLY A 66 12.24 15.72 -18.36
C GLY A 66 12.17 14.41 -19.17
N GLU A 67 13.33 13.74 -19.33
CA GLU A 67 13.45 12.41 -19.96
C GLU A 67 13.29 11.24 -18.99
N ASN A 68 13.13 11.50 -17.69
CA ASN A 68 13.01 10.46 -16.67
C ASN A 68 11.69 9.69 -16.78
N ASP A 69 11.68 8.45 -16.29
CA ASP A 69 10.47 7.63 -16.28
C ASP A 69 9.59 7.94 -15.05
N ILE A 70 10.22 8.31 -13.93
CA ILE A 70 9.57 8.60 -12.64
C ILE A 70 10.19 9.86 -12.01
N VAL A 71 9.34 10.69 -11.42
CA VAL A 71 9.71 11.68 -10.41
C VAL A 71 9.12 11.23 -9.08
N TRP A 72 9.94 11.12 -8.04
CA TRP A 72 9.51 10.77 -6.70
C TRP A 72 9.82 11.93 -5.75
N HIS A 73 8.78 12.53 -5.19
CA HIS A 73 8.88 13.63 -4.22
C HIS A 73 8.68 13.16 -2.77
N ASP A 74 9.08 14.00 -1.82
CA ASP A 74 8.92 13.73 -0.39
C ASP A 74 7.46 13.99 0.08
N THR A 75 7.17 13.67 1.35
CA THR A 75 5.82 13.63 1.92
C THR A 75 5.74 14.29 3.30
N ILE A 76 4.64 14.97 3.56
CA ILE A 76 4.23 15.43 4.89
C ILE A 76 3.24 14.42 5.47
N HIS A 77 3.49 13.97 6.70
CA HIS A 77 2.52 13.20 7.47
C HIS A 77 1.74 14.15 8.38
N LEU A 78 0.43 14.28 8.15
CA LEU A 78 -0.47 15.09 8.96
C LEU A 78 -1.25 14.19 9.91
N ALA A 79 -0.95 14.25 11.20
CA ALA A 79 -1.68 13.52 12.23
C ALA A 79 -2.98 14.23 12.63
N GLU A 80 -4.08 13.49 12.58
CA GLU A 80 -5.42 13.90 12.97
C GLU A 80 -5.91 12.99 14.11
N ASP A 81 -7.04 13.34 14.73
CA ASP A 81 -7.72 12.51 15.75
C ASP A 81 -6.87 12.09 16.96
N GLY A 82 -5.83 12.86 17.29
CA GLY A 82 -4.92 12.57 18.40
C GLY A 82 -3.99 11.36 18.15
N ILE A 83 -3.80 10.96 16.89
CA ILE A 83 -2.82 9.95 16.52
C ILE A 83 -1.41 10.48 16.82
N ILE A 84 -0.61 9.66 17.50
CA ILE A 84 0.81 9.92 17.70
C ILE A 84 1.56 9.22 16.57
N PRO A 85 2.29 9.95 15.71
CA PRO A 85 3.07 9.35 14.65
C PRO A 85 4.13 8.39 15.17
N ASP A 86 4.37 7.31 14.43
CA ASP A 86 5.58 6.49 14.60
C ASP A 86 6.82 7.29 14.16
N ASP A 87 7.96 7.06 14.80
CA ASP A 87 9.25 7.66 14.42
C ASP A 87 9.61 7.37 12.95
N GLU A 88 9.17 6.23 12.40
CA GLU A 88 9.36 5.90 10.99
C GLU A 88 8.63 6.86 10.03
N TRP A 89 7.53 7.49 10.45
CA TRP A 89 6.78 8.46 9.63
C TRP A 89 7.44 9.84 9.58
N HIS A 90 8.49 10.07 10.38
CA HIS A 90 9.26 11.31 10.37
C HIS A 90 10.49 11.27 9.45
N LYS A 91 10.85 10.11 8.90
CA LYS A 91 11.95 10.00 7.95
C LYS A 91 11.62 10.76 6.66
N ASN A 92 12.52 11.62 6.24
CA ASN A 92 12.45 12.20 4.90
C ASN A 92 12.78 11.14 3.85
N LEU A 93 12.52 11.46 2.58
CA LEU A 93 12.72 10.54 1.46
C LEU A 93 14.14 9.96 1.37
N LEU A 94 15.18 10.75 1.65
CA LEU A 94 16.56 10.28 1.57
C LEU A 94 16.89 9.30 2.69
N ASP A 95 16.50 9.62 3.92
CA ASP A 95 16.70 8.76 5.08
C ASP A 95 15.96 7.44 4.90
N PHE A 96 14.77 7.47 4.29
CA PHE A 96 14.00 6.27 3.96
C PHE A 96 14.74 5.37 2.97
N LEU A 97 15.38 5.95 1.95
CA LEU A 97 16.13 5.22 0.92
C LEU A 97 17.57 4.88 1.36
N GLY A 98 18.09 5.54 2.40
CA GLY A 98 19.49 5.50 2.79
C GLY A 98 20.41 6.09 1.70
N LEU A 99 20.05 7.26 1.21
CA LEU A 99 20.76 8.03 0.18
C LEU A 99 21.26 9.36 0.75
N ASP A 100 22.25 9.96 0.09
CA ASP A 100 22.81 11.26 0.47
C ASP A 100 22.29 12.38 -0.43
N GLU A 101 22.45 13.65 -0.03
CA GLU A 101 21.97 14.80 -0.83
C GLU A 101 22.56 14.86 -2.25
N GLU A 102 23.77 14.35 -2.44
CA GLU A 102 24.41 14.28 -3.76
C GLU A 102 23.62 13.41 -4.74
N ASP A 103 22.86 12.42 -4.26
CA ASP A 103 22.07 11.51 -5.07
C ASP A 103 20.83 12.18 -5.69
N ILE A 104 20.37 13.32 -5.15
CA ILE A 104 19.18 14.04 -5.64
C ILE A 104 19.45 14.71 -6.99
N ARG A 105 20.71 15.08 -7.27
CA ARG A 105 21.06 15.89 -8.44
C ARG A 105 21.04 15.13 -9.75
N THR A 106 20.86 13.81 -9.70
CA THR A 106 20.94 12.95 -10.89
C THR A 106 19.85 11.89 -10.88
N PRO A 107 19.33 11.49 -12.05
CA PRO A 107 18.43 10.35 -12.13
C PRO A 107 19.11 9.05 -11.66
N LEU A 108 18.40 8.27 -10.86
CA LEU A 108 18.90 7.04 -10.26
C LEU A 108 18.23 5.81 -10.90
N PRO A 109 18.99 4.72 -11.14
CA PRO A 109 18.39 3.45 -11.52
C PRO A 109 17.69 2.80 -10.32
N THR A 110 16.65 2.02 -10.60
CA THR A 110 15.83 1.35 -9.57
C THR A 110 16.64 0.54 -8.55
N ILE A 111 17.69 -0.15 -8.98
CA ILE A 111 18.51 -0.96 -8.07
C ILE A 111 19.23 -0.12 -7.00
N LYS A 112 19.59 1.13 -7.32
CA LYS A 112 20.22 2.06 -6.36
C LYS A 112 19.19 2.52 -5.33
N LEU A 113 17.98 2.87 -5.75
CA LEU A 113 16.88 3.23 -4.87
C LEU A 113 16.51 2.09 -3.91
N TRP A 114 16.51 0.87 -4.43
CA TRP A 114 16.12 -0.31 -3.66
C TRP A 114 17.24 -0.88 -2.81
N LYS A 115 18.48 -0.37 -2.87
CA LYS A 115 19.66 -0.97 -2.24
C LYS A 115 19.40 -1.37 -0.78
N ASN A 116 18.91 -0.43 0.03
CA ASN A 116 18.72 -0.61 1.47
C ASN A 116 17.29 -1.03 1.87
N LEU A 117 16.37 -1.12 0.90
CA LEU A 117 14.97 -1.41 1.19
C LEU A 117 14.73 -2.91 1.39
N GLU A 118 14.05 -3.28 2.47
CA GLU A 118 13.58 -4.67 2.67
C GLU A 118 12.15 -4.87 2.18
N LYS A 119 11.38 -3.79 2.05
CA LYS A 119 9.99 -3.76 1.61
C LYS A 119 9.80 -2.53 0.73
N PHE A 120 8.86 -2.60 -0.19
CA PHE A 120 8.60 -1.50 -1.12
C PHE A 120 7.12 -1.45 -1.48
N HIS A 121 6.55 -0.26 -1.39
CA HIS A 121 5.21 0.05 -1.85
C HIS A 121 5.24 1.50 -2.30
N TRP A 122 4.71 1.75 -3.49
CA TRP A 122 4.77 3.09 -4.07
C TRP A 122 3.70 3.23 -5.13
N VAL A 123 2.93 4.31 -5.04
CA VAL A 123 2.05 4.72 -6.14
C VAL A 123 1.63 6.19 -6.07
N TRP A 124 1.60 6.75 -4.86
CA TRP A 124 1.16 8.12 -4.59
C TRP A 124 2.31 9.14 -4.44
N GLY A 125 3.56 8.67 -4.39
CA GLY A 125 4.74 9.50 -4.12
C GLY A 125 5.26 10.33 -5.31
N GLY A 126 4.52 10.42 -6.43
CA GLY A 126 4.93 11.25 -7.55
C GLY A 126 4.34 10.88 -8.91
N VAL A 127 4.93 11.47 -9.95
CA VAL A 127 4.52 11.33 -11.35
C VAL A 127 5.36 10.26 -12.04
N PHE A 128 4.73 9.48 -12.91
CA PHE A 128 5.44 8.54 -13.77
C PHE A 128 4.83 8.48 -15.18
N ARG A 129 5.62 8.01 -16.15
CA ARG A 129 5.15 7.86 -17.53
C ARG A 129 4.13 6.74 -17.67
N LYS A 130 3.00 7.03 -18.31
CA LYS A 130 1.93 6.06 -18.61
C LYS A 130 2.45 4.81 -19.35
N LYS A 131 3.50 4.93 -20.18
CA LYS A 131 4.13 3.80 -20.89
C LYS A 131 4.54 2.67 -19.95
N LEU A 132 4.93 2.98 -18.71
CA LEU A 132 5.28 1.97 -17.71
C LEU A 132 4.08 1.07 -17.33
N CYS A 133 2.85 1.59 -17.46
CA CYS A 133 1.62 0.86 -17.20
C CYS A 133 1.18 -0.08 -18.33
N GLU A 134 1.96 -0.24 -19.41
CA GLU A 134 1.63 -1.23 -20.43
C GLU A 134 1.53 -2.62 -19.78
N LYS A 135 0.34 -3.23 -19.85
CA LYS A 135 -0.03 -4.51 -19.21
C LYS A 135 0.09 -4.55 -17.67
N LEU A 136 0.18 -3.39 -17.00
CA LEU A 136 0.21 -3.29 -15.54
C LEU A 136 -1.08 -2.60 -15.03
N ARG A 137 -1.81 -3.25 -14.12
CA ARG A 137 -3.05 -2.76 -13.51
C ARG A 137 -3.09 -3.14 -12.04
N PHE A 138 -3.84 -2.39 -11.25
CA PHE A 138 -4.20 -2.83 -9.90
C PHE A 138 -5.09 -4.06 -9.95
N SER A 139 -4.91 -4.94 -8.96
CA SER A 139 -5.82 -6.05 -8.73
C SER A 139 -6.92 -5.60 -7.77
N ALA A 140 -8.14 -5.43 -8.30
CA ALA A 140 -9.28 -4.82 -7.58
C ALA A 140 -9.79 -5.62 -6.36
N GLN A 141 -9.27 -6.81 -6.09
CA GLN A 141 -9.79 -7.76 -5.09
C GLN A 141 -8.73 -8.19 -4.05
N ILE A 142 -7.62 -7.46 -3.95
CA ILE A 142 -6.58 -7.72 -2.96
C ILE A 142 -6.23 -6.43 -2.21
N ARG A 143 -5.89 -6.59 -0.93
CA ARG A 143 -5.25 -5.53 -0.13
C ARG A 143 -3.78 -5.37 -0.57
N ALA A 144 -3.18 -4.21 -0.30
CA ALA A 144 -1.78 -3.91 -0.64
C ALA A 144 -1.48 -4.03 -2.14
N GLN A 145 -2.45 -3.64 -2.98
CA GLN A 145 -2.34 -3.65 -4.44
C GLN A 145 -1.23 -2.69 -4.96
N ASP A 146 -0.96 -1.63 -4.21
CA ASP A 146 0.12 -0.65 -4.39
C ASP A 146 1.52 -1.28 -4.26
N THR A 147 1.67 -2.31 -3.44
CA THR A 147 2.94 -3.03 -3.25
C THR A 147 3.37 -3.71 -4.56
N LEU A 148 2.50 -4.55 -5.14
CA LEU A 148 2.81 -5.23 -6.40
C LEU A 148 2.93 -4.24 -7.56
N PHE A 149 2.01 -3.28 -7.64
CA PHE A 149 2.01 -2.28 -8.70
C PHE A 149 3.31 -1.46 -8.69
N GLY A 150 3.68 -0.90 -7.53
CA GLY A 150 4.87 -0.09 -7.37
C GLY A 150 6.14 -0.87 -7.70
N MET A 151 6.27 -2.11 -7.22
CA MET A 151 7.43 -2.96 -7.53
C MET A 151 7.59 -3.18 -9.03
N ILE A 152 6.52 -3.56 -9.74
CA ILE A 152 6.60 -3.78 -11.18
C ILE A 152 6.83 -2.46 -11.92
N LEU A 153 6.20 -1.37 -11.50
CA LEU A 153 6.39 -0.05 -12.09
C LEU A 153 7.86 0.38 -12.07
N PHE A 154 8.51 0.29 -10.90
CA PHE A 154 9.91 0.64 -10.72
C PHE A 154 10.85 -0.34 -11.42
N ALA A 155 10.54 -1.64 -11.42
CA ALA A 155 11.34 -2.62 -12.16
C ALA A 155 11.32 -2.38 -13.69
N LYS A 156 10.30 -1.69 -14.21
CA LYS A 156 10.20 -1.28 -15.61
C LYS A 156 10.83 0.09 -15.90
N ALA A 157 11.09 0.90 -14.87
CA ALA A 157 11.65 2.23 -15.01
C ALA A 157 13.18 2.17 -15.18
N GLN A 158 13.70 2.96 -16.12
CA GLN A 158 15.14 3.08 -16.36
C GLN A 158 15.76 4.15 -15.47
N SER A 159 15.02 5.22 -15.18
CA SER A 159 15.50 6.32 -14.34
C SER A 159 14.39 6.93 -13.49
N THR A 160 14.74 7.23 -12.25
CA THR A 160 13.90 7.95 -11.29
C THR A 160 14.65 9.17 -10.79
N LEU A 161 14.05 10.35 -10.90
CA LEU A 161 14.57 11.55 -10.27
C LEU A 161 13.91 11.76 -8.91
N LEU A 162 14.70 12.06 -7.88
CA LEU A 162 14.21 12.36 -6.54
C LEU A 162 14.05 13.87 -6.35
N ILE A 163 13.04 14.28 -5.60
CA ILE A 163 12.83 15.67 -5.19
C ILE A 163 12.54 15.68 -3.69
N THR A 164 13.30 16.45 -2.91
CA THR A 164 13.13 16.54 -1.44
C THR A 164 12.00 17.47 -1.00
N GLN A 165 11.39 18.17 -1.95
CA GLN A 165 10.20 18.98 -1.70
C GLN A 165 9.06 18.06 -1.26
N LYS A 166 8.39 18.43 -0.17
CA LYS A 166 7.29 17.65 0.37
C LYS A 166 5.99 18.04 -0.30
N LEU A 167 5.64 17.34 -1.38
CA LEU A 167 4.53 17.73 -2.28
C LEU A 167 3.25 16.95 -2.03
N TYR A 168 3.32 15.87 -1.25
CA TYR A 168 2.17 15.07 -0.83
C TYR A 168 1.91 15.23 0.66
N ILE A 169 0.64 15.26 1.06
CA ILE A 169 0.20 15.40 2.45
C ILE A 169 -0.65 14.17 2.77
N TYR A 170 -0.01 13.22 3.43
CA TYR A 170 -0.61 11.97 3.86
C TYR A 170 -1.32 12.16 5.21
N ARG A 171 -2.63 11.89 5.25
CA ARG A 171 -3.48 12.15 6.43
C ARG A 171 -3.60 10.90 7.29
N LEU A 172 -2.99 10.95 8.47
CA LEU A 172 -3.08 9.90 9.49
C LEU A 172 -4.30 10.16 10.36
N ARG A 173 -5.35 9.33 10.20
CA ARG A 173 -6.63 9.46 10.90
C ARG A 173 -7.16 8.14 11.44
N ALA A 174 -8.09 8.19 12.40
CA ALA A 174 -8.71 6.99 12.95
C ALA A 174 -9.54 6.25 11.89
N ASN A 175 -9.69 4.92 12.04
CA ASN A 175 -10.40 4.06 11.08
C ASN A 175 -9.81 4.05 9.64
N SER A 176 -8.54 4.42 9.47
CA SER A 176 -7.86 4.27 8.18
C SER A 176 -7.71 2.79 7.79
N THR A 177 -7.40 2.52 6.53
CA THR A 177 -7.12 1.14 6.08
C THR A 177 -5.91 0.53 6.81
N VAL A 178 -5.04 1.38 7.34
CA VAL A 178 -3.85 1.02 8.13
C VAL A 178 -4.20 0.73 9.60
N ASP A 179 -5.44 0.99 10.04
CA ASP A 179 -5.88 0.83 11.43
C ASP A 179 -5.36 -0.46 12.09
N LEU A 180 -4.39 -0.23 12.98
CA LEU A 180 -3.60 -1.23 13.73
C LEU A 180 -4.40 -1.79 14.91
N ALA A 181 -5.59 -1.27 15.19
CA ALA A 181 -6.43 -1.75 16.27
C ALA A 181 -7.05 -3.10 15.92
N PHE A 182 -6.32 -4.17 16.24
CA PHE A 182 -6.80 -5.56 16.28
C PHE A 182 -7.75 -5.80 17.47
N SER A 183 -8.67 -4.86 17.72
CA SER A 183 -9.65 -4.98 18.79
C SER A 183 -10.66 -6.09 18.48
N LYS A 184 -10.83 -7.01 19.43
CA LYS A 184 -11.79 -8.11 19.35
C LYS A 184 -13.25 -7.65 19.48
N SER A 185 -13.51 -6.40 19.87
CA SER A 185 -14.83 -5.94 20.32
C SER A 185 -15.58 -5.06 19.31
N GLU A 186 -15.10 -4.92 18.08
CA GLU A 186 -15.86 -4.17 17.08
C GLU A 186 -17.02 -5.00 16.50
N PRO A 187 -18.21 -4.41 16.31
CA PRO A 187 -19.31 -5.06 15.61
C PRO A 187 -18.87 -5.46 14.19
N LEU A 188 -19.39 -6.59 13.69
CA LEU A 188 -19.12 -7.07 12.33
C LEU A 188 -19.44 -5.97 11.32
N LYS A 189 -18.42 -5.56 10.56
CA LYS A 189 -18.56 -4.55 9.52
C LYS A 189 -19.16 -5.21 8.28
N SER A 190 -19.92 -4.45 7.49
CA SER A 190 -20.34 -4.89 6.17
C SER A 190 -19.11 -4.97 5.27
N TYR A 191 -18.85 -6.15 4.71
CA TYR A 191 -17.75 -6.35 3.77
C TYR A 191 -18.27 -6.32 2.32
N PRO A 192 -17.44 -5.88 1.35
CA PRO A 192 -17.79 -5.98 -0.07
C PRO A 192 -18.13 -7.43 -0.47
N ALA A 193 -18.97 -7.58 -1.50
CA ALA A 193 -19.43 -8.89 -1.97
C ALA A 193 -18.27 -9.85 -2.30
N TYR A 194 -17.15 -9.33 -2.82
CA TYR A 194 -15.98 -10.15 -3.14
C TYR A 194 -15.29 -10.73 -1.89
N MET A 195 -15.64 -10.34 -0.66
CA MET A 195 -15.13 -10.90 0.60
C MET A 195 -16.16 -11.75 1.35
N ALA A 196 -17.36 -11.95 0.79
CA ALA A 196 -18.48 -12.58 1.49
C ALA A 196 -18.15 -13.99 1.99
N ASP A 197 -17.42 -14.78 1.21
CA ASP A 197 -16.93 -16.12 1.58
C ASP A 197 -16.06 -16.09 2.84
N ILE A 198 -15.09 -15.18 2.92
CA ILE A 198 -14.22 -14.99 4.07
C ILE A 198 -15.04 -14.52 5.27
N ALA A 199 -15.92 -13.53 5.06
CA ALA A 199 -16.75 -12.95 6.12
C ALA A 199 -17.68 -14.00 6.75
N ASN A 200 -18.39 -14.76 5.92
CA ASN A 200 -19.30 -15.82 6.36
C ASN A 200 -18.56 -16.96 7.06
N THR A 201 -17.34 -17.28 6.63
CA THR A 201 -16.55 -18.37 7.23
C THR A 201 -16.10 -18.05 8.65
N PHE A 202 -15.57 -16.84 8.87
CA PHE A 202 -14.95 -16.51 10.16
C PHE A 202 -15.87 -15.79 11.14
N ASN A 203 -16.88 -15.06 10.64
CA ASN A 203 -17.82 -14.27 11.44
C ASN A 203 -17.14 -13.45 12.56
N ASN A 204 -15.92 -12.95 12.28
CA ASN A 204 -15.07 -12.25 13.23
C ASN A 204 -14.13 -11.29 12.49
N ASN A 205 -14.28 -9.98 12.72
CA ASN A 205 -13.53 -8.95 11.99
C ASN A 205 -12.01 -9.16 12.02
N LEU A 206 -11.46 -9.56 13.16
CA LEU A 206 -10.03 -9.77 13.31
C LEU A 206 -9.54 -10.91 12.40
N LYS A 207 -10.24 -12.05 12.41
CA LYS A 207 -9.90 -13.20 11.56
C LYS A 207 -10.12 -12.91 10.08
N ILE A 208 -11.20 -12.20 9.73
CA ILE A 208 -11.50 -11.77 8.35
C ILE A 208 -10.36 -10.91 7.82
N LYS A 209 -9.95 -9.87 8.55
CA LYS A 209 -8.84 -8.99 8.17
C LYS A 209 -7.51 -9.77 8.07
N GLN A 210 -7.22 -10.66 9.03
CA GLN A 210 -5.99 -11.47 9.02
C GLN A 210 -5.92 -12.42 7.82
N TYR A 211 -6.99 -13.17 7.56
CA TYR A 211 -7.03 -14.10 6.44
C TYR A 211 -6.94 -13.35 5.11
N TYR A 212 -7.74 -12.29 4.93
CA TYR A 212 -7.75 -11.50 3.70
C TYR A 212 -6.40 -10.83 3.45
N PHE A 213 -5.72 -10.33 4.48
CA PHE A 213 -4.37 -9.79 4.36
C PHE A 213 -3.38 -10.87 3.89
N SER A 214 -3.33 -12.03 4.54
CA SER A 214 -2.45 -13.13 4.10
C SER A 214 -2.74 -13.61 2.68
N TYR A 215 -4.03 -13.74 2.33
CA TYR A 215 -4.45 -14.08 0.97
C TYR A 215 -3.96 -13.03 -0.04
N SER A 216 -4.12 -11.75 0.27
CA SER A 216 -3.66 -10.66 -0.60
C SER A 216 -2.14 -10.63 -0.77
N ILE A 217 -1.38 -10.81 0.31
CA ILE A 217 0.09 -10.89 0.25
C ILE A 217 0.55 -12.14 -0.53
N ALA A 218 -0.20 -13.24 -0.50
CA ALA A 218 0.10 -14.38 -1.38
C ALA A 218 0.01 -14.00 -2.86
N TYR A 219 -1.01 -13.23 -3.27
CA TYR A 219 -1.10 -12.70 -4.64
C TYR A 219 0.02 -11.73 -4.98
N VAL A 220 0.43 -10.86 -4.05
CA VAL A 220 1.59 -9.99 -4.24
C VAL A 220 2.84 -10.83 -4.54
N CYS A 221 3.16 -11.81 -3.69
CA CYS A 221 4.33 -12.67 -3.90
C CYS A 221 4.26 -13.46 -5.23
N LEU A 222 3.08 -13.98 -5.59
CA LEU A 222 2.89 -14.71 -6.84
C LEU A 222 2.99 -13.80 -8.07
N GLY A 223 2.48 -12.56 -7.98
CA GLY A 223 2.62 -11.55 -9.02
C GLY A 223 4.07 -11.16 -9.25
N ILE A 224 4.85 -11.01 -8.17
CA ILE A 224 6.29 -10.76 -8.26
C ILE A 224 6.99 -11.94 -8.95
N LEU A 225 6.70 -13.19 -8.54
CA LEU A 225 7.26 -14.38 -9.18
C LEU A 225 6.94 -14.45 -10.68
N ALA A 226 5.68 -14.24 -11.05
CA ALA A 226 5.27 -14.24 -12.45
C ALA A 226 5.98 -13.16 -13.25
N PHE A 227 6.18 -11.97 -12.67
CA PHE A 227 6.93 -10.90 -13.31
C PHE A 227 8.41 -11.26 -13.48
N ILE A 228 9.04 -11.85 -12.46
CA ILE A 228 10.42 -12.34 -12.53
C ILE A 228 10.62 -13.28 -13.72
N ASP A 229 9.68 -14.16 -14.00
CA ASP A 229 9.75 -15.10 -15.13
C ASP A 229 9.74 -14.41 -16.50
N THR A 230 9.26 -13.16 -16.56
CA THR A 230 9.27 -12.34 -17.79
C THR A 230 10.55 -11.53 -17.99
N LEU A 231 11.37 -11.37 -16.94
CA LEU A 231 12.60 -10.58 -17.02
C LEU A 231 13.66 -11.30 -17.87
N PRO A 232 14.39 -10.58 -18.73
CA PRO A 232 15.51 -11.17 -19.47
C PRO A 232 16.69 -11.50 -18.53
N PRO A 233 17.65 -12.33 -18.95
CA PRO A 233 18.83 -12.67 -18.14
C PRO A 233 19.70 -11.47 -17.74
N SER A 234 19.67 -10.38 -18.53
CA SER A 234 20.40 -9.13 -18.22
C SER A 234 19.90 -8.43 -16.96
N GLU A 235 18.65 -8.63 -16.56
CA GLU A 235 18.02 -8.00 -15.39
C GLU A 235 18.22 -8.82 -14.11
N LYS A 236 19.41 -9.39 -13.94
CA LYS A 236 19.73 -10.27 -12.80
C LYS A 236 19.58 -9.54 -11.47
N ASP A 237 20.03 -8.29 -11.37
CA ASP A 237 20.01 -7.56 -10.10
C ASP A 237 18.58 -7.18 -9.68
N ILE A 238 17.73 -6.82 -10.64
CA ILE A 238 16.30 -6.61 -10.40
C ILE A 238 15.65 -7.91 -9.94
N ARG A 239 15.93 -9.03 -10.61
CA ARG A 239 15.44 -10.37 -10.21
C ARG A 239 15.85 -10.72 -8.78
N ASP A 240 17.12 -10.53 -8.44
CA ASP A 240 17.65 -10.83 -7.11
C ASP A 240 16.99 -9.94 -6.03
N LYS A 241 16.79 -8.65 -6.32
CA LYS A 241 16.10 -7.75 -5.38
C LYS A 241 14.63 -8.11 -5.19
N LEU A 242 13.90 -8.46 -6.25
CA LEU A 242 12.52 -8.91 -6.15
C LEU A 242 12.40 -10.22 -5.36
N ASN A 243 13.35 -11.14 -5.48
CA ASN A 243 13.43 -12.35 -4.65
C ASN A 243 13.64 -12.01 -3.16
N VAL A 244 14.45 -11.00 -2.86
CA VAL A 244 14.60 -10.48 -1.48
C VAL A 244 13.27 -9.93 -0.97
N PHE A 245 12.53 -9.15 -1.77
CA PHE A 245 11.19 -8.70 -1.36
C PHE A 245 10.26 -9.88 -1.06
N ILE A 246 10.16 -10.89 -1.95
CA ILE A 246 9.34 -12.08 -1.67
C ILE A 246 9.74 -12.71 -0.32
N SER A 247 11.04 -12.82 -0.01
CA SER A 247 11.51 -13.37 1.26
C SER A 247 11.01 -12.61 2.50
N LYS A 248 10.71 -11.31 2.35
CA LYS A 248 10.23 -10.44 3.43
C LYS A 248 8.71 -10.45 3.57
N TYR A 249 7.98 -10.71 2.47
CA TYR A 249 6.51 -10.80 2.47
C TYR A 249 5.99 -12.23 2.71
N VAL A 250 6.77 -13.27 2.43
CA VAL A 250 6.31 -14.67 2.45
C VAL A 250 5.79 -15.12 3.81
N ASP A 251 6.38 -14.67 4.92
CA ASP A 251 5.90 -15.02 6.25
C ASP A 251 4.47 -14.49 6.50
N TRP A 252 4.11 -13.33 5.94
CA TRP A 252 2.74 -12.80 6.00
C TRP A 252 1.78 -13.56 5.08
N ALA A 253 2.22 -13.99 3.90
CA ALA A 253 1.42 -14.79 2.97
C ALA A 253 0.93 -16.11 3.61
N PHE A 254 1.75 -16.72 4.46
CA PHE A 254 1.42 -17.97 5.17
C PHE A 254 0.60 -17.75 6.45
N GLY A 255 0.34 -16.50 6.86
CA GLY A 255 -0.31 -16.18 8.13
C GLY A 255 -1.72 -16.74 8.28
N GLY A 256 -2.52 -16.69 7.20
CA GLY A 256 -3.92 -17.12 7.17
C GLY A 256 -4.11 -18.61 7.44
N LEU A 257 -3.09 -19.43 7.19
CA LEU A 257 -3.14 -20.88 7.44
C LEU A 257 -3.14 -21.26 8.92
N LYS A 258 -2.86 -20.31 9.81
CA LYS A 258 -2.98 -20.53 11.26
C LYS A 258 -4.42 -20.49 11.76
N LEU A 259 -5.35 -20.02 10.93
CA LEU A 259 -6.76 -19.97 11.27
C LEU A 259 -7.42 -21.34 11.09
N GLU A 260 -8.59 -21.50 11.69
CA GLU A 260 -9.33 -22.76 11.72
C GLU A 260 -9.91 -23.18 10.35
N SER A 261 -9.89 -22.32 9.34
CA SER A 261 -10.50 -22.56 8.04
C SER A 261 -9.73 -21.89 6.91
N ASP A 262 -9.84 -22.44 5.70
CA ASP A 262 -9.15 -21.97 4.50
C ASP A 262 -10.15 -21.79 3.33
N PRO A 263 -11.06 -20.81 3.40
CA PRO A 263 -12.18 -20.67 2.46
C PRO A 263 -11.77 -20.46 0.99
N ARG A 264 -10.54 -20.00 0.73
CA ARG A 264 -10.01 -19.75 -0.62
C ARG A 264 -8.87 -20.67 -1.03
N ASN A 265 -8.68 -21.80 -0.36
CA ASN A 265 -7.61 -22.75 -0.67
C ASN A 265 -6.21 -22.09 -0.71
N LEU A 266 -5.95 -21.16 0.20
CA LEU A 266 -4.67 -20.44 0.35
C LEU A 266 -3.49 -21.42 0.39
N ARG A 267 -3.65 -22.58 1.01
CA ARG A 267 -2.61 -23.62 1.03
C ARG A 267 -2.19 -24.08 -0.36
N THR A 268 -3.15 -24.25 -1.26
CA THR A 268 -2.87 -24.62 -2.65
C THR A 268 -2.25 -23.45 -3.41
N LEU A 269 -2.77 -22.23 -3.19
CA LEU A 269 -2.23 -21.01 -3.78
C LEU A 269 -0.75 -20.80 -3.46
N LEU A 270 -0.31 -21.14 -2.24
CA LEU A 270 1.06 -20.95 -1.77
C LEU A 270 2.07 -21.99 -2.31
N LYS A 271 1.65 -22.99 -3.10
CA LYS A 271 2.56 -24.04 -3.63
C LYS A 271 3.78 -23.48 -4.39
N PRO A 272 3.66 -22.47 -5.27
CA PRO A 272 4.82 -21.89 -5.95
C PRO A 272 5.82 -21.21 -5.01
N LEU A 273 5.39 -20.82 -3.81
CA LEU A 273 6.22 -20.15 -2.80
C LEU A 273 6.95 -21.13 -1.88
N LYS A 274 6.85 -22.45 -2.11
CA LYS A 274 7.60 -23.47 -1.34
C LYS A 274 9.11 -23.20 -1.23
N PRO A 275 9.83 -22.76 -2.28
CA PRO A 275 11.26 -22.42 -2.18
C PRO A 275 11.56 -21.32 -1.15
N TYR A 276 10.58 -20.48 -0.84
CA TYR A 276 10.70 -19.37 0.11
C TYR A 276 10.34 -19.74 1.55
N THR A 277 9.95 -20.99 1.80
CA THR A 277 9.55 -21.44 3.15
C THR A 277 10.68 -21.36 4.17
N LYS A 278 11.95 -21.25 3.77
CA LYS A 278 13.05 -21.03 4.72
C LYS A 278 12.88 -19.75 5.56
N TRP A 279 12.27 -18.70 4.98
CA TRP A 279 12.01 -17.41 5.64
C TRP A 279 10.66 -17.34 6.37
N VAL A 280 9.86 -18.41 6.34
CA VAL A 280 8.59 -18.49 7.05
C VAL A 280 8.83 -18.91 8.51
N SER A 281 8.07 -18.42 9.47
CA SER A 281 8.16 -18.85 10.87
C SER A 281 7.73 -20.30 11.07
N SER A 282 8.36 -21.02 12.00
CA SER A 282 8.11 -22.47 12.23
C SER A 282 6.65 -22.82 12.48
N SER A 283 5.91 -21.97 13.21
CA SER A 283 4.48 -22.19 13.46
C SER A 283 3.64 -22.18 12.18
N LYS A 284 3.96 -21.29 11.23
CA LYS A 284 3.28 -21.19 9.93
C LYS A 284 3.72 -22.30 8.98
N LYS A 285 5.00 -22.70 9.01
CA LYS A 285 5.47 -23.90 8.30
C LYS A 285 4.70 -25.14 8.77
N LEU A 286 4.55 -25.33 10.08
CA LEU A 286 3.80 -26.45 10.62
C LEU A 286 2.34 -26.39 10.18
N ALA A 287 1.71 -25.21 10.26
CA ALA A 287 0.36 -24.99 9.76
C ALA A 287 0.22 -25.32 8.25
N TYR A 288 1.27 -25.15 7.44
CA TYR A 288 1.31 -25.45 6.00
C TYR A 288 1.61 -26.92 5.67
N PHE A 289 2.64 -27.52 6.26
CA PHE A 289 3.09 -28.88 5.93
C PHE A 289 2.35 -29.97 6.71
N ALA A 290 1.87 -29.69 7.92
CA ALA A 290 1.20 -30.65 8.78
C ALA A 290 -0.01 -30.02 9.51
N PRO A 291 -1.08 -29.64 8.78
CA PRO A 291 -2.21 -28.91 9.35
C PRO A 291 -2.92 -29.64 10.49
N TYR A 292 -3.01 -30.96 10.43
CA TYR A 292 -3.62 -31.76 11.49
C TYR A 292 -2.83 -31.69 12.80
N ILE A 293 -1.50 -31.88 12.74
CA ILE A 293 -0.60 -31.75 13.89
C ILE A 293 -0.66 -30.34 14.46
N PHE A 294 -0.64 -29.32 13.60
CA PHE A 294 -0.79 -27.93 14.01
C PHE A 294 -2.09 -27.69 14.80
N SER A 295 -3.22 -28.20 14.30
CA SER A 295 -4.53 -28.03 14.95
C SER A 295 -4.58 -28.65 16.35
N ILE A 296 -4.02 -29.86 16.51
CA ILE A 296 -3.92 -30.54 17.82
C ILE A 296 -3.09 -29.69 18.78
N LEU A 297 -1.87 -29.30 18.38
CA LEU A 297 -0.96 -28.52 19.24
C LEU A 297 -1.57 -27.16 19.62
N HIS A 298 -2.25 -26.52 18.68
CA HIS A 298 -2.93 -25.24 18.92
C HIS A 298 -4.07 -25.39 19.94
N THR A 299 -4.85 -26.47 19.82
CA THR A 299 -5.95 -26.79 20.74
C THR A 299 -5.41 -27.06 22.15
N CYS A 300 -4.39 -27.92 22.28
CA CYS A 300 -3.76 -28.21 23.57
C CYS A 300 -3.21 -26.94 24.24
N LYS A 301 -2.54 -26.06 23.48
CA LYS A 301 -2.02 -24.79 24.00
C LYS A 301 -3.12 -23.88 24.53
N ASN A 302 -4.27 -23.81 23.86
CA ASN A 302 -5.40 -23.00 24.29
C ASN A 302 -6.09 -23.58 25.55
N ILE A 303 -6.14 -24.91 25.69
CA ILE A 303 -6.65 -25.57 26.90
C ILE A 303 -5.73 -25.28 28.09
N LEU A 304 -4.42 -25.41 27.93
CA LEU A 304 -3.43 -25.13 28.98
C LEU A 304 -3.51 -23.67 29.46
N LYS A 305 -3.65 -22.71 28.54
CA LYS A 305 -3.79 -21.28 28.85
C LYS A 305 -5.07 -20.91 29.60
N ARG A 306 -6.11 -21.74 29.55
CA ARG A 306 -7.37 -21.51 30.28
C ARG A 306 -7.36 -22.11 31.70
N ARG A 307 -6.35 -22.95 32.00
CA ARG A 307 -6.19 -23.63 33.29
C ARG A 307 -5.13 -22.98 34.19
N LEU A 308 -4.39 -22.01 33.67
CA LEU A 308 -3.47 -21.12 34.38
C LEU A 308 -4.10 -19.74 34.50
#